data_AF-A0A3M0WF61-F1
#
_entry.id   AF-A0A3M0WF61-F1
#
_cell.length_a   1.000
_cell.length_b   1.000
_cell.length_c   1.000
_cell.angle_alpha   90.00
_cell.angle_beta   90.00
_cell.angle_gamma   90.00
#
_symmetry.space_group_name_H-M   'P 1'
#
loop_
_entity.id
_entity.type
_entity.pdbx_description
1 polymer ?
#
loop_
_entity_poly.entity_id
_entity_poly.type
_entity_poly.pdbx_seq_one_letter_code
_entity_poly.pdbx_strand_id
1 'polypeptide(L)'
;MHSHLHTKDNVGCEEIMTALDECHARGFLYKAIGGCNDLKVQVNKCLSGERGKKSRRNRETALERRLRVEAVWEQMDKGDYSALEAFTKRKSV
;
A
#
# COMPACT_ATOMS: atom_id res chain seq x y z
N MET A 1 0.94 -3.55 -21.30
CA MET A 1 -0.08 -4.05 -20.38
C MET A 1 0.42 -3.75 -18.99
N HIS A 2 -0.29 -2.94 -18.23
CA HIS A 2 0.12 -2.50 -16.91
C HIS A 2 -1.06 -2.73 -15.97
N SER A 3 -0.81 -3.46 -14.87
CA SER A 3 -1.78 -3.80 -13.80
C SER A 3 -2.61 -2.58 -13.44
N HIS A 4 -3.89 -2.75 -13.05
CA HIS A 4 -4.81 -1.68 -12.64
C HIS A 4 -4.08 -0.51 -11.97
N LEU A 5 -3.90 0.54 -12.76
CA LEU A 5 -3.01 1.64 -12.46
C LEU A 5 -3.73 2.69 -11.62
N HIS A 6 -5.01 2.92 -11.93
CA HIS A 6 -5.92 3.77 -11.18
C HIS A 6 -6.42 3.02 -9.94
N THR A 7 -5.66 3.12 -8.85
CA THR A 7 -6.09 2.73 -7.52
C THR A 7 -5.93 3.91 -6.58
N LYS A 8 -6.65 3.90 -5.46
CA LYS A 8 -6.54 4.95 -4.42
C LYS A 8 -5.10 5.14 -3.92
N ASP A 9 -4.27 4.10 -4.03
CA ASP A 9 -2.87 4.13 -3.58
C ASP A 9 -1.91 4.75 -4.62
N ASN A 10 -2.36 4.99 -5.86
CA ASN A 10 -1.51 5.44 -6.96
C ASN A 10 -1.92 6.82 -7.53
N VAL A 11 -2.82 7.54 -6.85
CA VAL A 11 -3.33 8.85 -7.33
C VAL A 11 -2.20 9.85 -7.59
N GLY A 12 -1.12 9.79 -6.80
CA GLY A 12 0.06 10.64 -6.99
C GLY A 12 0.89 10.36 -8.25
N CYS A 13 0.55 9.33 -9.03
CA CYS A 13 1.24 8.97 -10.28
C CYS A 13 0.39 9.26 -11.53
N GLU A 14 -0.80 9.84 -11.40
CA GLU A 14 -1.76 10.00 -12.51
C GLU A 14 -1.21 10.76 -13.71
N GLU A 15 -0.42 11.82 -13.49
CA GLU A 15 0.19 12.62 -14.56
C GLU A 15 1.13 11.78 -15.44
N ILE A 16 2.06 11.02 -14.82
CA ILE A 16 3.03 10.21 -15.56
C ILE A 16 2.36 9.01 -16.25
N MET A 17 1.24 8.54 -15.70
CA MET A 17 0.44 7.46 -16.26
C MET A 17 -0.32 7.94 -17.50
N THR A 18 -0.92 9.13 -17.42
CA THR A 18 -1.57 9.80 -18.55
C THR A 18 -0.57 10.03 -19.69
N ALA A 19 0.65 10.49 -19.38
CA ALA A 19 1.70 10.66 -20.38
C ALA A 19 2.09 9.34 -21.06
N LEU A 20 2.13 8.23 -20.32
CA LEU A 20 2.39 6.90 -20.89
C LEU A 20 1.23 6.45 -21.80
N ASP A 21 -0.01 6.73 -21.42
CA ASP A 21 -1.20 6.41 -22.22
C ASP A 21 -1.25 7.23 -23.51
N GLU A 22 -0.92 8.53 -23.46
CA GLU A 22 -0.74 9.36 -24.66
C GLU A 22 0.37 8.83 -25.56
N CYS A 23 1.47 8.32 -25.00
CA CYS A 23 2.52 7.69 -25.78
C CYS A 23 2.03 6.40 -26.46
N HIS A 24 1.25 5.58 -25.75
CA HIS A 24 0.64 4.39 -26.34
C HIS A 24 -0.38 4.73 -27.43
N ALA A 25 -1.07 5.87 -27.34
CA ALA A 25 -2.01 6.34 -28.36
C ALA A 25 -1.36 6.68 -29.71
N ARG A 26 -0.02 6.84 -29.76
CA ARG A 26 0.74 7.03 -31.01
C ARG A 26 0.76 5.79 -31.91
N GLY A 27 0.34 4.64 -31.40
CA GLY A 27 0.15 3.42 -32.17
C GLY A 27 0.98 2.24 -31.69
N PHE A 28 0.50 1.05 -32.01
CA PHE A 28 1.08 -0.22 -31.54
C PHE A 28 2.54 -0.41 -31.96
N LEU A 29 2.89 -0.06 -33.21
CA LEU A 29 4.26 -0.23 -33.72
C LEU A 29 5.26 0.63 -32.95
N TYR A 30 4.92 1.90 -32.66
CA TYR A 30 5.78 2.81 -31.89
C TYR A 30 6.04 2.29 -30.48
N LYS A 31 5.01 1.73 -29.85
CA LYS A 31 5.13 1.03 -28.57
C LYS A 31 5.98 -0.23 -28.67
N ALA A 32 5.80 -1.04 -29.70
CA ALA A 32 6.48 -2.32 -29.88
C ALA A 32 7.99 -2.17 -30.05
N ILE A 33 8.44 -1.10 -30.75
CA ILE A 33 9.86 -0.79 -30.90
C ILE A 33 10.47 -0.07 -29.68
N GLY A 34 9.68 0.17 -28.63
CA GLY A 34 10.18 0.77 -27.39
C GLY A 34 10.15 2.30 -27.34
N GLY A 35 9.42 2.98 -28.23
CA GLY A 35 9.33 4.45 -28.28
C GLY A 35 8.74 5.12 -27.03
N CYS A 36 8.20 4.34 -26.09
CA CYS A 36 7.62 4.82 -24.82
C CYS A 36 8.41 4.37 -23.57
N ASN A 37 9.63 3.85 -23.73
CA ASN A 37 10.37 3.22 -22.62
C ASN A 37 10.74 4.21 -21.50
N ASP A 38 11.07 5.46 -21.82
CA ASP A 38 11.42 6.46 -20.79
C ASP A 38 10.24 6.78 -19.88
N LEU A 39 9.04 6.95 -20.47
CA LEU A 39 7.81 7.15 -19.71
C LEU A 39 7.47 5.93 -18.87
N LYS A 40 7.66 4.72 -19.41
CA LYS A 40 7.49 3.47 -18.65
C LYS A 40 8.42 3.40 -17.44
N VAL A 41 9.69 3.82 -17.59
CA VAL A 41 10.65 3.87 -16.47
C VAL A 41 10.17 4.85 -15.39
N GLN A 42 9.66 6.02 -15.79
CA GLN A 42 9.14 7.01 -14.85
C GLN A 42 7.90 6.51 -14.10
N VAL A 43 6.94 5.88 -14.80
CA VAL A 43 5.77 5.23 -14.17
C VAL A 43 6.22 4.18 -13.16
N ASN A 44 7.18 3.31 -13.53
CA ASN A 44 7.69 2.29 -12.63
C ASN A 44 8.35 2.89 -11.38
N LYS A 45 9.11 3.99 -11.53
CA LYS A 45 9.73 4.70 -10.41
C LYS A 45 8.68 5.28 -9.47
N CYS A 46 7.64 5.92 -10.02
CA CYS A 46 6.55 6.50 -9.23
C CYS A 46 5.81 5.42 -8.43
N LEU A 47 5.34 4.37 -9.10
CA LEU A 47 4.60 3.27 -8.47
C LEU A 47 5.43 2.53 -7.42
N SER A 48 6.74 2.38 -7.65
CA SER A 48 7.64 1.80 -6.65
C SER A 48 7.75 2.68 -5.41
N GLY A 49 7.77 4.00 -5.58
CA GLY A 49 7.72 4.97 -4.49
C GLY A 49 6.44 4.86 -3.67
N GLU A 50 5.26 4.81 -4.31
CA GLU A 50 3.97 4.66 -3.62
C GLU A 50 3.86 3.33 -2.88
N ARG A 51 4.31 2.23 -3.48
CA ARG A 51 4.42 0.93 -2.79
C ARG A 51 5.33 1.01 -1.56
N GLY A 52 6.45 1.72 -1.65
CA GLY A 52 7.36 1.96 -0.53
C GLY A 52 6.68 2.73 0.61
N LYS A 53 5.94 3.81 0.30
CA LYS A 53 5.16 4.57 1.29
C LYS A 53 4.11 3.70 1.98
N LYS A 54 3.37 2.90 1.21
CA LYS A 54 2.38 1.96 1.76
C LYS A 54 3.03 0.90 2.65
N SER A 55 4.12 0.29 2.20
CA SER A 55 4.87 -0.70 2.98
C SER A 55 5.36 -0.12 4.30
N ARG A 56 5.88 1.10 4.31
CA ARG A 56 6.29 1.81 5.53
C ARG A 56 5.12 2.01 6.49
N ARG A 57 3.99 2.55 6.02
CA ARG A 57 2.77 2.73 6.85
C ARG A 57 2.29 1.39 7.44
N ASN A 58 2.26 0.34 6.63
CA ASN A 58 1.87 -0.99 7.08
C ASN A 58 2.82 -1.52 8.16
N ARG A 59 4.13 -1.28 8.01
CA ARG A 59 5.13 -1.66 9.02
C ARG A 59 4.93 -0.89 10.32
N GLU A 60 4.71 0.42 10.26
CA GLU A 60 4.43 1.26 11.44
C GLU A 60 3.17 0.78 12.16
N THR A 61 2.07 0.57 11.44
CA THR A 61 0.82 0.04 12.02
C THR A 61 0.99 -1.37 12.59
N ALA A 62 1.78 -2.24 11.94
CA ALA A 62 2.06 -3.58 12.45
C ALA A 62 2.86 -3.54 13.76
N LEU A 63 3.88 -2.66 13.84
CA LEU A 63 4.65 -2.46 15.06
C LEU A 63 3.78 -1.91 16.19
N GLU A 64 2.94 -0.91 15.92
CA GLU A 64 2.01 -0.37 16.91
C GLU A 64 1.04 -1.44 17.43
N ARG A 65 0.47 -2.25 16.52
CA ARG A 65 -0.40 -3.37 16.91
C ARG A 65 0.35 -4.38 17.76
N ARG A 66 1.60 -4.71 17.40
CA ARG A 66 2.44 -5.63 18.16
C ARG A 66 2.69 -5.12 19.57
N LEU A 67 3.08 -3.86 19.74
CA LEU A 67 3.30 -3.24 21.06
C LEU A 67 2.03 -3.26 21.91
N ARG A 68 0.87 -2.95 21.32
CA ARG A 68 -0.42 -3.01 22.03
C ARG A 68 -0.75 -4.43 22.50
N VAL A 69 -0.49 -5.42 21.65
CA VAL A 69 -0.69 -6.82 21.98
C VAL A 69 0.26 -7.19 23.12
N GLU A 70 1.57 -6.98 22.97
CA GLU A 70 2.59 -7.28 24.00
C GLU A 70 2.25 -6.65 25.36
N ALA A 71 1.77 -5.41 25.40
CA ALA A 71 1.32 -4.76 26.63
C ALA A 71 0.12 -5.47 27.30
N VAL A 72 -0.83 -5.99 26.51
CA VAL A 72 -1.96 -6.78 27.03
C VAL A 72 -1.47 -8.12 27.58
N TRP A 73 -0.54 -8.80 26.90
CA TRP A 73 0.05 -10.03 27.40
C TRP A 73 0.78 -9.80 28.73
N GLU A 74 1.56 -8.72 28.85
CA GLU A 74 2.25 -8.37 30.10
C GLU A 74 1.28 -8.10 31.26
N GLN A 75 0.14 -7.45 30.99
CA GLN A 75 -0.91 -7.25 32.00
C GLN A 75 -1.50 -8.58 32.47
N MET A 76 -1.79 -9.49 31.52
CA MET A 76 -2.31 -10.83 31.83
C MET A 76 -1.31 -11.67 32.63
N ASP A 77 0.00 -11.58 32.33
CA ASP A 77 1.05 -12.26 33.08
C ASP A 77 1.16 -11.76 34.52
N LYS A 78 0.80 -10.48 34.76
CA LYS A 78 0.68 -9.88 36.10
C LYS A 78 -0.65 -10.18 36.79
N GLY A 79 -1.53 -10.96 36.17
CA GLY A 79 -2.84 -11.34 36.69
C GLY A 79 -3.95 -10.30 36.45
N ASP A 80 -3.70 -9.26 35.65
CA ASP A 80 -4.73 -8.32 35.22
C ASP A 80 -5.40 -8.83 33.94
N TYR A 81 -6.59 -9.40 34.09
CA TYR A 81 -7.39 -9.94 32.98
C TYR A 81 -8.49 -8.98 32.48
N SER A 82 -8.46 -7.70 32.90
CA SER A 82 -9.50 -6.72 32.55
C SER A 82 -9.70 -6.55 31.04
N ALA A 83 -8.63 -6.62 30.25
CA ALA A 83 -8.70 -6.55 28.79
C ALA A 83 -9.46 -7.75 28.18
N LEU A 84 -9.27 -8.95 28.74
CA LEU A 84 -9.96 -10.17 28.31
C LEU A 84 -11.46 -10.09 28.67
N GLU A 85 -11.78 -9.64 29.88
CA GLU A 85 -13.16 -9.44 30.34
C GLU A 85 -13.91 -8.39 29.51
N ALA A 86 -13.25 -7.28 29.16
CA ALA A 86 -13.82 -6.26 28.29
C ALA A 86 -14.09 -6.79 26.87
N PHE A 87 -13.25 -7.70 26.37
CA PHE A 87 -13.46 -8.34 25.07
C PHE A 87 -14.64 -9.31 25.10
N THR A 88 -14.73 -10.18 26.11
CA THR A 88 -15.83 -11.14 26.24
C THR A 88 -17.17 -10.45 26.43
N LYS A 89 -17.24 -9.40 27.26
CA LYS A 89 -18.45 -8.62 27.51
C LYS A 89 -18.94 -7.84 26.28
N ARG A 90 -18.03 -7.44 25.40
CA ARG A 90 -18.39 -6.78 24.13
C ARG A 90 -18.96 -7.77 23.09
N LYS A 91 -18.59 -9.04 23.18
CA LYS A 91 -19.07 -10.10 22.28
C LYS A 91 -20.42 -10.68 22.70
N SER A 92 -20.85 -10.42 23.94
CA SER A 92 -22.15 -10.85 24.50
C SER A 92 -23.29 -9.84 24.28
N VAL A 93 -23.03 -8.73 23.59
CA VAL A 93 -24.00 -7.71 23.15
C VAL A 93 -24.09 -7.76 21.64
#